data_AF-A0A833RVI3-F1
#
_entry.id   AF-A0A833RVI3-F1
#
_cell.length_a   1.000
_cell.length_b   1.000
_cell.length_c   1.000
_cell.angle_alpha   90.00
_cell.angle_beta   90.00
_cell.angle_gamma   90.00
#
_symmetry.space_group_name_H-M   'P 1'
#
loop_
_entity.id
_entity.type
_entity.pdbx_description
1 polymer ?
#
loop_
_entity_poly.entity_id
_entity_poly.type
_entity_poly.pdbx_seq_one_letter_code
_entity_poly.pdbx_strand_id
1 'polypeptide(L)'
;MINNVVRNYIQYPIALTTETTYLDWQTPFPTVAFCFTVTSPIKKLFKGSRNIANIYRYLCLSQMRIPCEEFLAECTWNNVKFDCCTEFKELRKTGVGYCIAMNTFHSKPGVHFFVNRTVKYGDLVVDILMSEKMKKQIYSGFTVCIHFMSL
;
A
#
# COMPACT_ATOMS: atom_id res chain seq x y z
N MET A 1 51.02 -23.89 -20.83
CA MET A 1 49.90 -22.94 -21.05
C MET A 1 48.80 -23.06 -20.00
N ILE A 2 48.42 -24.28 -19.58
CA ILE A 2 47.37 -24.55 -18.57
C ILE A 2 47.67 -23.96 -17.18
N ASN A 3 48.91 -24.04 -16.70
CA ASN A 3 49.28 -23.54 -15.36
C ASN A 3 49.02 -22.03 -15.15
N ASN A 4 49.07 -21.21 -16.21
CA ASN A 4 48.79 -19.77 -16.10
C ASN A 4 47.29 -19.49 -15.98
N VAL A 5 46.44 -20.27 -16.66
CA VAL A 5 44.98 -20.12 -16.57
C VAL A 5 44.50 -20.51 -15.16
N VAL A 6 45.05 -21.61 -14.62
CA VAL A 6 44.76 -22.07 -13.25
C VAL A 6 45.21 -21.04 -12.22
N ARG A 7 46.41 -20.45 -12.37
CA ARG A 7 46.87 -19.39 -11.46
C ARG A 7 45.99 -18.14 -11.51
N ASN A 8 45.57 -17.71 -12.70
CA ASN A 8 44.71 -16.54 -12.85
C ASN A 8 43.33 -16.76 -12.20
N TYR A 9 42.74 -17.95 -12.33
CA TYR A 9 41.48 -18.29 -11.67
C TYR A 9 41.59 -18.30 -10.14
N ILE A 10 42.72 -18.77 -9.59
CA ILE A 10 42.97 -18.81 -8.15
C ILE A 10 43.26 -17.40 -7.59
N GLN A 11 43.97 -16.54 -8.35
CA GLN A 11 44.36 -15.20 -7.88
C GLN A 11 43.25 -14.15 -8.05
N TYR A 12 42.39 -14.26 -9.06
CA TYR A 12 41.31 -13.32 -9.33
C TYR A 12 39.97 -14.05 -9.53
N PRO A 13 39.40 -14.69 -8.49
CA PRO A 13 38.22 -15.55 -8.62
C PRO A 13 36.90 -14.79 -8.83
N ILE A 14 36.91 -13.47 -8.92
CA ILE A 14 35.70 -12.64 -9.01
C ILE A 14 35.70 -11.89 -10.34
N ALA A 15 34.73 -12.22 -11.19
CA ALA A 15 34.40 -11.44 -12.37
C ALA A 15 33.32 -10.42 -12.01
N LEU A 16 33.70 -9.13 -11.93
CA LEU A 16 32.76 -8.03 -11.77
C LEU A 16 32.28 -7.60 -13.14
N THR A 17 31.10 -8.06 -13.55
CA THR A 17 30.41 -7.55 -14.73
C THR A 17 29.59 -6.34 -14.33
N THR A 18 29.75 -5.22 -15.05
CA THR A 18 28.85 -4.08 -14.89
C THR A 18 27.63 -4.32 -15.75
N GLU A 19 26.47 -4.49 -15.13
CA GLU A 19 25.21 -4.56 -15.85
C GLU A 19 24.67 -3.15 -16.11
N THR A 20 24.20 -2.90 -17.34
CA THR A 20 23.53 -1.64 -17.70
C THR A 20 22.04 -1.63 -17.37
N THR A 21 21.56 -2.55 -16.52
CA THR A 21 20.16 -2.61 -16.06
C THR A 21 19.72 -1.33 -15.34
N TYR A 22 20.66 -0.47 -14.94
CA TYR A 22 20.41 0.89 -14.44
C TYR A 22 19.81 1.85 -15.49
N LEU A 23 19.80 1.51 -16.78
CA LEU A 23 19.24 2.35 -17.84
C LEU A 23 17.74 2.10 -18.07
N ASP A 24 17.30 0.85 -17.92
CA ASP A 24 15.96 0.38 -18.29
C ASP A 24 15.09 -0.01 -17.08
N TRP A 25 15.45 0.46 -15.88
CA TRP A 25 14.68 0.13 -14.68
C TRP A 25 13.29 0.76 -14.74
N GLN A 26 12.30 -0.04 -14.35
CA GLN A 26 10.95 0.39 -14.09
C GLN A 26 10.52 -0.20 -12.76
N THR A 27 10.42 0.64 -11.73
CA THR A 27 9.99 0.18 -10.41
C THR A 27 8.51 0.46 -10.22
N PRO A 28 7.73 -0.53 -9.75
CA PRO A 28 6.34 -0.28 -9.39
C PRO A 28 6.31 0.73 -8.24
N PHE A 29 5.35 1.65 -8.27
CA PHE A 29 5.09 2.53 -7.14
C PHE A 29 4.74 1.68 -5.90
N PRO A 30 5.01 2.11 -4.65
CA PRO A 30 4.58 1.36 -3.48
C PRO A 30 3.05 1.24 -3.39
N THR A 31 2.60 0.28 -2.60
CA THR A 31 1.21 0.20 -2.17
C THR A 31 0.94 1.29 -1.15
N VAL A 32 -0.12 2.06 -1.35
CA VAL A 32 -0.61 3.05 -0.38
C VAL A 32 -1.92 2.56 0.20
N ALA A 33 -2.01 2.56 1.53
CA ALA A 33 -3.19 2.13 2.27
C ALA A 33 -3.62 3.19 3.29
N PHE A 34 -4.92 3.46 3.33
CA PHE A 34 -5.56 4.28 4.34
C PHE A 34 -6.31 3.37 5.31
N CYS A 35 -6.02 3.52 6.61
CA CYS A 35 -6.60 2.70 7.67
C CYS A 35 -7.27 3.55 8.73
N PHE A 36 -8.52 3.21 9.04
CA PHE A 36 -9.29 3.77 10.12
C PHE A 36 -9.22 2.86 11.33
N THR A 37 -8.77 3.40 12.45
CA THR A 37 -8.56 2.60 13.67
C THR A 37 -9.86 2.40 14.44
N VAL A 38 -10.02 1.21 15.01
CA VAL A 38 -11.12 0.93 15.94
C VAL A 38 -10.81 1.60 17.28
N THR A 39 -11.73 2.45 17.76
CA THR A 39 -11.59 3.16 19.03
C THR A 39 -11.50 2.26 20.26
N SER A 40 -10.91 2.82 21.33
CA SER A 40 -10.64 2.18 22.61
C SER A 40 -11.85 1.61 23.40
N PRO A 41 -13.11 2.11 23.29
CA PRO A 41 -14.24 1.51 24.03
C PRO A 41 -14.56 0.09 23.53
N ILE A 42 -14.38 -0.14 22.22
CA ILE A 42 -14.65 -1.44 21.60
C ILE A 42 -13.47 -2.40 21.84
N LYS A 43 -12.22 -1.90 21.85
CA LYS A 43 -11.05 -2.69 22.29
C LYS A 43 -11.22 -3.24 23.72
N LYS A 44 -11.90 -2.51 24.61
CA LYS A 44 -12.23 -2.98 25.97
C LYS A 44 -13.25 -4.14 25.95
N LEU A 45 -14.23 -4.13 25.05
CA LEU A 45 -15.13 -5.28 24.82
C LEU A 45 -14.36 -6.52 24.34
N PHE A 46 -13.30 -6.36 23.53
CA PHE A 46 -12.49 -7.48 23.01
C PHE A 46 -11.54 -8.12 24.03
N LYS A 47 -11.17 -7.44 25.12
CA LYS A 47 -10.28 -8.00 26.15
C LYS A 47 -10.96 -9.05 27.05
N GLY A 48 -12.30 -9.19 27.00
CA GLY A 48 -13.06 -9.94 28.00
C GLY A 48 -13.76 -11.24 27.57
N SER A 49 -13.96 -11.55 26.29
CA SER A 49 -14.76 -12.72 25.90
C SER A 49 -14.24 -13.43 24.65
N ARG A 50 -13.69 -14.64 24.83
CA ARG A 50 -13.12 -15.46 23.73
C ARG A 50 -14.18 -16.13 22.83
N ASN A 51 -15.42 -16.31 23.29
CA ASN A 51 -16.46 -17.05 22.56
C ASN A 51 -17.50 -16.16 21.85
N ILE A 52 -17.65 -14.89 22.24
CA ILE A 52 -18.57 -13.91 21.62
C ILE A 52 -17.85 -13.01 20.59
N ALA A 53 -16.52 -13.07 20.54
CA ALA A 53 -15.67 -12.18 19.75
C ALA A 53 -15.95 -12.22 18.24
N ASN A 54 -16.34 -13.37 17.67
CA ASN A 54 -16.46 -13.49 16.21
C ASN A 54 -17.66 -12.75 15.63
N ILE A 55 -18.83 -12.81 16.27
CA ILE A 55 -20.06 -12.18 15.76
C ILE A 55 -19.96 -10.65 15.81
N TYR A 56 -19.50 -10.10 16.94
CA TYR A 56 -19.35 -8.66 17.11
C TYR A 56 -18.18 -8.06 16.32
N ARG A 57 -17.15 -8.86 15.98
CA ARG A 57 -16.04 -8.41 15.12
C ARG A 57 -16.52 -8.05 13.72
N TYR A 58 -17.35 -8.88 13.09
CA TYR A 58 -17.90 -8.60 11.76
C TYR A 58 -18.84 -7.39 11.76
N LEU A 59 -19.68 -7.24 12.80
CA LEU A 59 -20.64 -6.14 12.94
C LEU A 59 -19.96 -4.78 13.15
N CYS A 60 -18.83 -4.73 13.88
CA CYS A 60 -18.09 -3.49 14.08
C CYS A 60 -17.34 -3.05 12.82
N LEU A 61 -16.76 -4.01 12.09
CA LEU A 61 -16.12 -3.76 10.78
C LEU A 61 -17.11 -3.17 9.76
N SER A 62 -18.36 -3.62 9.75
CA SER A 62 -19.37 -3.09 8.83
C SER A 62 -19.86 -1.69 9.21
N GLN A 63 -19.92 -1.34 10.50
CA GLN A 63 -20.30 0.01 10.95
C GLN A 63 -19.23 1.07 10.68
N MET A 64 -17.96 0.67 10.63
CA MET A 64 -16.84 1.58 10.36
C MET A 64 -16.53 1.72 8.87
N ARG A 65 -17.24 0.97 8.01
CA ARG A 65 -17.08 1.06 6.57
C ARG A 65 -17.53 2.44 6.09
N ILE A 66 -16.62 3.16 5.47
CA ILE A 66 -16.89 4.45 4.81
C ILE A 66 -16.91 4.15 3.31
N PRO A 67 -18.00 4.47 2.60
CA PRO A 67 -17.99 4.33 1.14
C PRO A 67 -16.90 5.23 0.55
N CYS A 68 -16.27 4.76 -0.52
CA CYS A 68 -15.13 5.44 -1.11
C CYS A 68 -15.52 6.86 -1.57
N GLU A 69 -16.72 7.04 -2.08
CA GLU A 69 -17.27 8.28 -2.61
C GLU A 69 -17.49 9.35 -1.52
N GLU A 70 -17.65 8.93 -0.26
CA GLU A 70 -17.70 9.87 0.87
C GLU A 70 -16.31 10.27 1.35
N PHE A 71 -15.27 9.49 1.02
CA PHE A 71 -13.90 9.66 1.52
C PHE A 71 -12.93 10.26 0.52
N LEU A 72 -12.89 9.76 -0.69
CA LEU A 72 -11.97 10.18 -1.74
C LEU A 72 -12.73 11.08 -2.72
N ALA A 73 -12.22 12.30 -2.93
CA ALA A 73 -12.78 13.26 -3.87
C ALA A 73 -12.14 13.13 -5.25
N GLU A 74 -10.87 13.50 -5.36
CA GLU A 74 -10.13 13.48 -6.62
C GLU A 74 -8.79 12.79 -6.40
N CYS A 75 -8.39 11.97 -7.37
CA CYS A 75 -7.09 11.31 -7.36
C CYS A 75 -6.35 11.62 -8.65
N THR A 76 -5.07 11.98 -8.51
CA THR A 76 -4.20 12.25 -9.64
C THR A 76 -2.89 11.52 -9.51
N TRP A 77 -2.40 11.03 -10.65
CA TRP A 77 -1.09 10.41 -10.80
C TRP A 77 -0.33 11.14 -11.88
N ASN A 78 0.79 11.78 -11.54
CA ASN A 78 1.59 12.61 -12.44
C ASN A 78 0.74 13.62 -13.23
N ASN A 79 -0.16 14.33 -12.53
CA ASN A 79 -1.15 15.28 -13.09
C ASN A 79 -2.25 14.66 -13.98
N VAL A 80 -2.35 13.33 -14.07
CA VAL A 80 -3.44 12.65 -14.78
C VAL A 80 -4.49 12.20 -13.78
N LYS A 81 -5.74 12.65 -13.96
CA LYS A 81 -6.87 12.24 -13.11
C LYS A 81 -7.21 10.77 -13.36
N PHE A 82 -7.54 10.06 -12.29
CA PHE A 82 -8.08 8.69 -12.35
C PHE A 82 -9.20 8.49 -11.33
N ASP A 83 -9.98 7.43 -11.51
CA ASP A 83 -11.06 7.09 -10.58
C ASP A 83 -10.48 6.46 -9.30
N CYS A 84 -10.62 7.19 -8.19
CA CYS A 84 -10.17 6.75 -6.88
C CYS A 84 -10.77 5.39 -6.48
N CYS A 85 -12.07 5.18 -6.73
CA CYS A 85 -12.82 4.04 -6.20
C CYS A 85 -12.64 2.78 -7.05
N THR A 86 -12.19 2.93 -8.31
CA THR A 86 -11.72 1.80 -9.10
C THR A 86 -10.36 1.30 -8.64
N GLU A 87 -9.46 2.16 -8.20
CA GLU A 87 -8.10 1.77 -7.82
C GLU A 87 -7.95 1.42 -6.33
N PHE A 88 -8.58 2.18 -5.43
CA PHE A 88 -8.59 1.87 -4.01
C PHE A 88 -9.58 0.75 -3.71
N LYS A 89 -9.06 -0.38 -3.23
CA LYS A 89 -9.85 -1.56 -2.85
C LYS A 89 -9.74 -1.83 -1.37
N GLU A 90 -10.82 -2.36 -0.81
CA GLU A 90 -10.88 -2.72 0.59
C GLU A 90 -9.94 -3.89 0.90
N LEU A 91 -9.13 -3.71 1.95
CA LEU A 91 -8.31 -4.78 2.49
C LEU A 91 -9.16 -5.66 3.41
N ARG A 92 -9.39 -6.91 3.02
CA ARG A 92 -10.14 -7.87 3.83
C ARG A 92 -9.36 -8.20 5.10
N LYS A 93 -10.02 -8.07 6.26
CA LYS A 93 -9.55 -8.53 7.58
C LYS A 93 -8.22 -7.93 8.06
N THR A 94 -8.13 -6.61 8.23
CA THR A 94 -6.98 -6.03 8.93
C THR A 94 -7.14 -6.14 10.45
N GLY A 95 -6.03 -6.28 11.18
CA GLY A 95 -6.02 -6.25 12.65
C GLY A 95 -6.23 -4.85 13.24
N VAL A 96 -6.23 -3.82 12.39
CA VAL A 96 -6.24 -2.40 12.78
C VAL A 96 -7.64 -1.80 12.68
N GLY A 97 -8.42 -2.24 11.69
CA GLY A 97 -9.80 -1.79 11.45
C GLY A 97 -10.22 -1.88 9.99
N TYR A 98 -10.96 -0.88 9.53
CA TYR A 98 -11.34 -0.74 8.13
C TYR A 98 -10.20 -0.07 7.36
N CYS A 99 -9.75 -0.68 6.26
CA CYS A 99 -8.69 -0.11 5.43
C CYS A 99 -9.01 -0.25 3.94
N ILE A 100 -8.58 0.74 3.17
CA ILE A 100 -8.59 0.72 1.71
C ILE A 100 -7.16 0.90 1.20
N ALA A 101 -6.80 0.24 0.11
CA ALA A 101 -5.46 0.33 -0.45
C ALA A 101 -5.49 0.24 -1.98
N MET A 102 -4.54 0.92 -2.61
CA MET A 102 -4.34 0.88 -4.05
C MET A 102 -3.00 0.25 -4.40
N ASN A 103 -2.85 -0.17 -5.65
CA ASN A 103 -1.61 -0.75 -6.17
C ASN A 103 -1.11 -1.94 -5.32
N THR A 104 -2.06 -2.77 -4.88
CA THR A 104 -1.78 -4.03 -4.19
C THR A 104 -1.66 -5.15 -5.21
N PHE A 105 -0.91 -6.21 -4.90
CA PHE A 105 -0.79 -7.40 -5.75
C PHE A 105 -2.15 -8.04 -6.11
N HIS A 106 -3.14 -7.94 -5.21
CA HIS A 106 -4.47 -8.52 -5.39
C HIS A 106 -5.43 -7.64 -6.22
N SER A 107 -5.06 -6.38 -6.47
CA SER A 107 -5.83 -5.50 -7.36
C SER A 107 -5.28 -5.63 -8.77
N LYS A 108 -6.15 -5.65 -9.77
CA LYS A 108 -5.74 -5.43 -11.16
C LYS A 108 -5.83 -3.94 -11.40
N PRO A 109 -4.71 -3.20 -11.36
CA PRO A 109 -4.79 -1.76 -11.49
C PRO A 109 -5.21 -1.40 -12.92
N GLY A 110 -6.15 -0.48 -13.06
CA GLY A 110 -6.48 0.15 -14.34
C GLY A 110 -5.42 1.18 -14.73
N VAL A 111 -4.68 1.70 -13.74
CA VAL A 111 -3.60 2.68 -13.91
C VAL A 111 -2.25 2.03 -13.59
N HIS A 112 -1.31 2.12 -14.53
CA HIS A 112 0.04 1.61 -14.30
C HIS A 112 0.84 2.61 -13.45
N PHE A 113 1.01 2.34 -12.16
CA PHE A 113 1.78 3.17 -11.23
C PHE A 113 3.24 2.73 -11.21
N PHE A 114 4.12 3.49 -11.87
CA PHE A 114 5.54 3.17 -11.95
C PHE A 114 6.41 4.42 -11.96
N VAL A 115 7.65 4.23 -11.53
CA VAL A 115 8.70 5.23 -11.65
C VAL A 115 9.81 4.64 -12.50
N ASN A 116 10.39 5.47 -13.37
CA ASN A 116 11.53 5.12 -14.21
C ASN A 116 12.41 6.36 -14.43
N ARG A 117 13.44 6.22 -15.26
CA ARG A 117 14.38 7.32 -15.58
C ARG A 117 13.72 8.53 -16.26
N THR A 118 12.66 8.32 -17.03
CA THR A 118 11.95 9.40 -17.77
C THR A 118 11.01 10.16 -16.84
N VAL A 119 10.23 9.44 -16.03
CA VAL A 119 9.28 9.98 -15.06
C VAL A 119 10.00 10.61 -13.87
N LYS A 120 11.16 10.06 -13.48
CA LYS A 120 12.03 10.45 -12.34
C LYS A 120 11.41 10.26 -10.97
N TYR A 121 10.22 10.80 -10.73
CA TYR A 121 9.47 10.66 -9.49
C TYR A 121 7.98 10.46 -9.79
N GLY A 122 7.30 9.68 -8.95
CA GLY A 122 5.86 9.52 -9.02
C GLY A 122 5.18 10.52 -8.10
N ASP A 123 4.24 11.29 -8.63
CA ASP A 123 3.42 12.23 -7.87
C ASP A 123 1.99 11.69 -7.74
N LEU A 124 1.63 11.26 -6.54
CA LEU A 124 0.29 10.80 -6.20
C LEU A 124 -0.36 11.85 -5.31
N VAL A 125 -1.40 12.51 -5.82
CA VAL A 125 -2.23 13.43 -5.05
C VAL A 125 -3.60 12.81 -4.87
N VAL A 126 -4.04 12.70 -3.62
CA VAL A 126 -5.34 12.16 -3.24
C VAL A 126 -6.05 13.19 -2.36
N ASP A 127 -7.13 13.73 -2.88
CA ASP A 127 -7.98 14.68 -2.18
C ASP A 127 -9.00 13.91 -1.33
N ILE A 128 -9.08 14.28 -0.06
CA ILE A 128 -9.93 13.64 0.93
C ILE A 128 -11.10 14.56 1.26
N LEU A 129 -12.32 14.04 1.16
CA LEU A 129 -13.51 14.72 1.65
C LEU A 129 -13.58 14.59 3.17
N MET A 130 -13.96 15.64 3.89
CA MET A 130 -14.13 15.57 5.35
C MET A 130 -15.58 15.83 5.76
N SER A 131 -16.42 14.80 5.58
CA SER A 131 -17.80 14.83 6.10
C SER A 131 -17.82 14.87 7.64
N GLU A 132 -18.91 15.37 8.24
CA GLU A 132 -19.06 15.44 9.70
C GLU A 132 -18.93 14.08 10.40
N LYS A 133 -19.40 13.01 9.74
CA LYS A 133 -19.25 11.62 10.22
C LYS A 133 -17.79 11.18 10.18
N MET A 134 -17.07 11.56 9.13
CA MET A 134 -15.68 11.17 8.95
C MET A 134 -14.71 11.95 9.82
N LYS A 135 -14.97 13.25 10.08
CA LYS A 135 -14.19 14.02 11.06
C LYS A 135 -14.13 13.28 12.40
N LYS A 136 -15.27 12.78 12.89
CA LYS A 136 -15.33 11.99 14.13
C LYS A 136 -14.47 10.72 14.08
N GLN A 137 -14.42 10.03 12.94
CA GLN A 137 -13.61 8.82 12.77
C GLN A 137 -12.11 9.13 12.62
N ILE A 138 -11.74 10.16 11.85
CA ILE A 138 -10.35 10.60 11.69
C ILE A 138 -9.77 11.07 13.03
N TYR A 139 -10.50 11.88 13.80
CA TYR A 139 -10.09 12.30 15.15
C TYR A 139 -9.92 11.14 16.12
N SER A 140 -10.59 10.02 15.85
CA SER A 140 -10.51 8.82 16.69
C SER A 140 -9.27 7.98 16.40
N GLY A 141 -8.74 8.09 15.18
CA GLY A 141 -7.45 7.56 14.75
C GLY A 141 -7.47 7.14 13.28
N PHE A 142 -6.64 7.79 12.48
CA PHE A 142 -6.41 7.55 11.06
C PHE A 142 -4.92 7.28 10.82
N THR A 143 -4.60 6.36 9.93
CA THR A 143 -3.20 5.98 9.65
C THR A 143 -3.02 5.72 8.17
N VAL A 144 -1.93 6.24 7.62
CA VAL A 144 -1.51 6.00 6.24
C VAL A 144 -0.32 5.03 6.28
N CYS A 145 -0.45 3.90 5.58
CA CYS A 145 0.60 2.90 5.47
C CYS A 145 1.13 2.88 4.04
N ILE A 146 2.45 2.99 3.89
CA ILE A 146 3.13 2.85 2.60
C ILE A 146 3.96 1.58 2.67
N HIS A 147 3.66 0.64 1.78
CA HIS A 147 4.35 -0.64 1.69
C HIS A 147 5.14 -0.69 0.39
N PHE A 148 6.47 -0.76 0.52
CA PHE A 148 7.35 -1.04 -0.60
C PHE A 148 7.29 -2.54 -0.89
N MET A 149 6.84 -2.89 -2.08
CA MET A 149 6.89 -4.26 -2.55
C MET A 149 8.34 -4.55 -2.94
N SER A 150 9.06 -5.28 -2.10
CA SER A 150 10.40 -5.76 -2.45
C SER A 150 10.25 -6.78 -3.59
N LEU A 151 10.89 -6.48 -4.72
CA LEU A 151 11.11 -7.42 -5.82
C LEU A 151 11.97 -8.61 -5.36
#